data_AF-A0A3D4W7M7-F1
#
_entry.id   AF-A0A3D4W7M7-F1
#
_cell.length_a   1.000
_cell.length_b   1.000
_cell.length_c   1.000
_cell.angle_alpha   90.00
_cell.angle_beta   90.00
_cell.angle_gamma   90.00
#
_symmetry.space_group_name_H-M   'P 1'
#
loop_
_entity.id
_entity.type
_entity.pdbx_description
1 polymer ?
#
loop_
_entity_poly.entity_id
_entity_poly.type
_entity_poly.pdbx_seq_one_letter_code
_entity_poly.pdbx_strand_id
1 'polypeptide(L)'
;MITVALLWLGHVNYMDGFEFMNDFFNMRSFFKEYVFKSSVSSESNDKFLFINTSRNNELLPYDNDNTINTVITDRAVLASKLKILNENQDKVKFVICDIFFESPSADKIADSLLQAEIKKLTAANKFVMPGFYNDVEKELVKPVFAGATGLSQYRSSFLNVQFLKYSLFLYGDMPQMPLIALQSMKNSKMQKKKCGIINYYTYNGR
;
A
#
# COMPACT_ATOMS: atom_id res chain seq x y z
N MET A 1 -20.39 -4.95 -4.56
CA MET A 1 -19.10 -5.66 -4.64
C MET A 1 -17.98 -4.64 -4.47
N ILE A 2 -17.18 -4.76 -3.41
CA ILE A 2 -16.07 -3.85 -3.12
C ILE A 2 -14.88 -4.24 -3.98
N THR A 3 -14.40 -3.29 -4.78
CA THR A 3 -13.34 -3.59 -5.74
C THR A 3 -11.96 -3.41 -5.13
N VAL A 4 -11.75 -2.39 -4.30
CA VAL A 4 -10.49 -2.18 -3.57
C VAL A 4 -10.79 -1.70 -2.15
N ALA A 5 -10.10 -2.27 -1.16
CA ALA A 5 -10.02 -1.72 0.19
C ALA A 5 -8.64 -1.07 0.40
N LEU A 6 -8.60 0.17 0.88
CA LEU A 6 -7.37 0.89 1.25
C LEU A 6 -7.37 1.14 2.75
N LEU A 7 -6.38 0.58 3.45
CA LEU A 7 -6.07 0.92 4.84
C LEU A 7 -4.87 1.85 4.85
N TRP A 8 -4.87 2.87 5.69
CA TRP A 8 -3.70 3.74 5.83
C TRP A 8 -3.58 4.32 7.23
N LEU A 9 -2.37 4.74 7.57
CA LEU A 9 -2.08 5.57 8.74
C LEU A 9 -1.79 7.00 8.27
N GLY A 10 -2.68 7.93 8.60
CA GLY A 10 -2.38 9.36 8.55
C GLY A 10 -1.43 9.70 9.70
N HIS A 11 -0.30 10.34 9.40
CA HIS A 11 0.57 10.87 10.44
C HIS A 11 -0.21 11.85 11.31
N VAL A 12 -0.28 11.59 12.61
CA VAL A 12 -1.06 12.38 13.57
C VAL A 12 -0.45 13.76 13.83
N ASN A 13 0.80 14.04 13.41
CA ASN A 13 1.53 15.22 13.88
C ASN A 13 2.38 16.02 12.87
N TYR A 14 2.29 15.83 11.56
CA TYR A 14 2.97 16.75 10.63
C TYR A 14 2.14 17.05 9.38
N MET A 15 1.69 18.30 9.33
CA MET A 15 1.15 19.05 8.20
C MET A 15 -0.18 18.56 7.62
N ASP A 16 -1.14 19.49 7.58
CA ASP A 16 -2.41 19.52 6.84
C ASP A 16 -2.26 19.33 5.30
N GLY A 17 -1.33 18.50 4.84
CA GLY A 17 -1.20 18.10 3.43
C GLY A 17 -2.02 16.86 3.09
N PHE A 18 -2.56 16.15 4.09
CA PHE A 18 -3.32 14.91 3.88
C PHE A 18 -4.83 15.11 3.71
N GLU A 19 -5.43 16.21 4.19
CA GLU A 19 -6.79 16.59 3.74
C GLU A 19 -6.79 16.85 2.24
N PHE A 20 -5.75 17.54 1.74
CA PHE A 20 -5.50 17.69 0.30
C PHE A 20 -5.32 16.35 -0.43
N MET A 21 -4.58 15.38 0.14
CA MET A 21 -4.50 14.04 -0.44
C MET A 21 -5.82 13.26 -0.35
N ASN A 22 -6.64 13.45 0.69
CA ASN A 22 -7.96 12.80 0.81
C ASN A 22 -8.93 13.29 -0.27
N ASP A 23 -8.85 14.59 -0.62
CA ASP A 23 -9.62 15.19 -1.72
C ASP A 23 -9.05 14.85 -3.11
N PHE A 24 -7.74 14.57 -3.22
CA PHE A 24 -7.04 14.35 -4.49
C PHE A 24 -6.42 12.95 -4.67
N PHE A 25 -6.75 11.95 -3.83
CA PHE A 25 -6.01 10.67 -3.78
C PHE A 25 -6.00 9.99 -5.14
N ASN A 26 -4.86 10.14 -5.83
CA ASN A 26 -4.65 9.74 -7.21
C ASN A 26 -4.70 8.21 -7.38
N MET A 27 -4.64 7.41 -6.30
CA MET A 27 -4.99 5.99 -6.41
C MET A 27 -6.43 5.75 -6.87
N ARG A 28 -7.40 6.53 -6.39
CA ARG A 28 -8.81 6.39 -6.83
C ARG A 28 -8.94 6.73 -8.31
N SER A 29 -8.33 7.83 -8.73
CA SER A 29 -8.26 8.25 -10.13
C SER A 29 -7.53 7.20 -10.98
N PHE A 30 -6.37 6.71 -10.51
CA PHE A 30 -5.59 5.66 -11.15
C PHE A 30 -6.42 4.39 -11.38
N PHE A 31 -7.11 3.91 -10.35
CA PHE A 31 -7.96 2.73 -10.45
C PHE A 31 -9.13 2.96 -11.42
N LYS A 32 -9.79 4.12 -11.36
CA LYS A 32 -10.89 4.44 -12.29
C LYS A 32 -10.42 4.49 -13.74
N GLU A 33 -9.36 5.23 -14.01
CA GLU A 33 -8.86 5.51 -15.36
C GLU A 33 -8.15 4.30 -15.98
N TYR A 34 -7.18 3.73 -15.27
CA TYR A 34 -6.26 2.73 -15.83
C TYR A 34 -6.70 1.28 -15.54
N VAL A 35 -7.33 1.02 -14.40
CA VAL A 35 -7.69 -0.36 -13.99
C VAL A 35 -9.11 -0.74 -14.41
N PHE A 36 -10.08 0.15 -14.15
CA PHE A 36 -11.49 -0.08 -14.45
C PHE A 36 -11.93 0.51 -15.79
N LYS A 37 -11.12 1.39 -16.40
CA LYS A 37 -11.43 2.08 -17.67
C LYS A 37 -12.82 2.73 -17.64
N SER A 38 -13.24 3.23 -16.49
CA SER A 38 -14.49 3.98 -16.34
C SER A 38 -14.21 5.45 -16.65
N SER A 39 -15.03 6.09 -17.48
CA SER A 39 -15.10 7.55 -17.51
C SER A 39 -15.40 8.05 -16.09
N VAL A 40 -14.96 9.27 -15.77
CA VAL A 40 -15.22 9.91 -14.47
C VAL A 40 -16.70 10.31 -14.40
N SER A 41 -17.62 9.34 -14.51
CA SER A 41 -19.00 9.51 -14.10
C SER A 41 -19.08 9.31 -12.58
N SER A 42 -19.95 10.08 -11.96
CA SER A 42 -20.19 10.13 -10.52
C SER A 42 -20.71 8.81 -9.91
N GLU A 43 -21.09 7.82 -10.73
CA GLU A 43 -21.88 6.66 -10.33
C GLU A 43 -21.10 5.43 -9.83
N SER A 44 -19.92 5.58 -9.21
CA SER A 44 -19.28 4.38 -8.65
C SER A 44 -18.36 4.69 -7.47
N ASN A 45 -18.90 5.32 -6.43
CA ASN A 45 -18.27 5.29 -5.10
C ASN A 45 -18.28 3.87 -4.51
N ASP A 46 -19.23 3.03 -4.92
CA ASP A 46 -19.49 1.69 -4.36
C ASP A 46 -18.40 0.64 -4.66
N LYS A 47 -17.32 1.02 -5.35
CA LYS A 47 -16.21 0.14 -5.71
C LYS A 47 -14.99 0.29 -4.81
N PHE A 48 -14.93 1.30 -3.95
CA PHE A 48 -13.78 1.53 -3.07
C PHE A 48 -14.22 1.62 -1.62
N LEU A 49 -13.54 0.89 -0.75
CA LEU A 49 -13.68 1.01 0.70
C LEU A 49 -12.41 1.65 1.24
N PHE A 50 -12.56 2.81 1.88
CA PHE A 50 -11.47 3.54 2.49
C PHE A 50 -11.56 3.39 4.01
N ILE A 51 -10.55 2.81 4.64
CA ILE A 51 -10.51 2.52 6.08
C ILE A 51 -9.37 3.32 6.69
N ASN A 52 -9.70 4.42 7.35
CA ASN A 52 -8.72 5.20 8.09
C ASN A 52 -8.33 4.46 9.40
N THR A 53 -7.05 4.20 9.60
CA THR A 53 -6.51 3.58 10.83
C THR A 53 -5.69 4.53 11.69
N SER A 54 -5.52 5.80 11.28
CA SER A 54 -4.70 6.82 11.98
C SER A 54 -5.07 7.11 13.43
N ARG A 55 -6.29 6.79 13.85
CA ARG A 55 -6.78 7.01 15.22
C ARG A 55 -6.66 5.76 16.10
N ASN A 56 -6.19 4.64 15.56
CA ASN A 56 -5.99 3.39 16.28
C ASN A 56 -4.49 3.16 16.47
N ASN A 57 -3.92 3.82 17.46
CA ASN A 57 -2.47 3.81 17.68
C ASN A 57 -2.11 3.09 18.99
N GLU A 58 -0.96 2.45 18.98
CA GLU A 58 -0.28 1.86 20.12
C GLU A 58 1.07 2.57 20.30
N LEU A 59 1.50 2.73 21.54
CA LEU A 59 2.81 3.30 21.86
C LEU A 59 3.80 2.17 22.08
N LEU A 60 4.91 2.20 21.35
CA LEU A 60 6.04 1.36 21.70
C LEU A 60 6.80 1.99 22.86
N PRO A 61 7.17 1.19 23.89
CA PRO A 61 8.02 1.67 24.96
C PRO A 61 9.36 2.14 24.39
N TYR A 62 10.01 3.07 25.09
CA TYR A 62 11.29 3.65 24.71
C TYR A 62 12.28 2.62 24.16
N ASP A 63 12.79 2.89 22.96
CA ASP A 63 14.14 2.44 22.62
C ASP A 63 15.10 3.41 23.29
N ASN A 64 16.16 2.91 23.92
CA ASN A 64 17.02 3.64 24.87
C ASN A 64 17.66 4.92 24.29
N ASP A 65 17.57 5.15 22.98
CA ASP A 65 18.18 6.26 22.26
C ASP A 65 17.19 7.38 21.84
N ASN A 66 15.87 7.17 21.94
CA ASN A 66 14.86 8.15 21.53
C ASN A 66 14.06 8.67 22.73
N THR A 67 14.12 9.99 23.00
CA THR A 67 13.38 10.67 24.08
C THR A 67 11.86 10.77 23.85
N ILE A 68 11.33 10.12 22.81
CA ILE A 68 9.94 10.21 22.36
C ILE A 68 9.42 8.81 22.07
N ASN A 69 8.23 8.47 22.57
CA ASN A 69 7.55 7.21 22.24
C ASN A 69 7.32 7.11 20.72
N THR A 70 7.63 5.96 20.13
CA THR A 70 7.24 5.66 18.75
C THR A 70 5.76 5.30 18.72
N VAL A 71 4.98 6.04 17.94
CA VAL A 71 3.56 5.78 17.71
C VAL A 71 3.44 4.82 16.52
N ILE A 72 2.87 3.64 16.74
CA ILE A 72 2.56 2.68 15.68
C ILE A 72 1.04 2.47 15.57
N THR A 73 0.58 1.86 14.47
CA THR A 73 -0.81 1.37 14.41
C THR A 73 -1.01 0.22 15.39
N ASP A 74 -2.09 0.28 16.18
CA ASP A 74 -2.56 -0.80 17.04
C ASP A 74 -2.73 -2.09 16.22
N ARG A 75 -1.93 -3.10 16.56
CA ARG A 75 -1.84 -4.35 15.79
C ARG A 75 -3.06 -5.23 16.00
N ALA A 76 -3.68 -5.21 17.17
CA ALA A 76 -4.87 -6.00 17.46
C ALA A 76 -6.08 -5.45 16.71
N VAL A 77 -6.25 -4.12 16.70
CA VAL A 77 -7.30 -3.45 15.94
C VAL A 77 -7.08 -3.68 14.44
N LEU A 78 -5.85 -3.55 13.94
CA LEU A 78 -5.57 -3.82 12.53
C LEU A 78 -5.85 -5.28 12.14
N ALA A 79 -5.46 -6.24 13.00
CA ALA A 79 -5.75 -7.66 12.80
C ALA A 79 -7.26 -7.91 12.71
N SER A 80 -8.06 -7.30 13.60
CA SER A 80 -9.52 -7.44 13.55
C SER A 80 -10.13 -6.87 12.27
N LYS A 81 -9.62 -5.74 11.77
CA LYS A 81 -10.05 -5.15 10.48
C LYS A 81 -9.71 -6.06 9.31
N LEU A 82 -8.49 -6.60 9.26
CA LEU A 82 -8.10 -7.53 8.20
C LEU A 82 -8.88 -8.86 8.29
N LYS A 83 -9.21 -9.33 9.49
CA LYS A 83 -10.06 -10.50 9.70
C LYS A 83 -11.43 -10.31 9.06
N ILE A 84 -12.08 -9.16 9.27
CA ILE A 84 -13.37 -8.84 8.64
C ILE A 84 -13.24 -8.85 7.10
N LEU A 85 -12.14 -8.32 6.56
CA LEU A 85 -11.88 -8.34 5.11
C LEU A 85 -11.64 -9.76 4.58
N ASN A 86 -10.94 -10.62 5.33
CA ASN A 86 -10.77 -12.05 5.00
C ASN A 86 -12.11 -12.79 5.00
N GLU A 87 -12.96 -12.56 6.00
CA GLU A 87 -14.29 -13.17 6.12
C GLU A 87 -15.23 -12.73 5.00
N ASN A 88 -14.99 -11.58 4.38
CA ASN A 88 -15.75 -11.02 3.26
C ASN A 88 -14.92 -11.00 1.96
N GLN A 89 -13.96 -11.91 1.81
CA GLN A 89 -13.06 -11.93 0.66
C GLN A 89 -13.78 -12.14 -0.69
N ASP A 90 -14.96 -12.74 -0.70
CA ASP A 90 -15.81 -12.87 -1.89
C ASP A 90 -16.26 -11.50 -2.43
N LYS A 91 -16.44 -10.53 -1.51
CA LYS A 91 -16.87 -9.17 -1.82
C LYS A 91 -15.71 -8.21 -2.04
N VAL A 92 -14.49 -8.56 -1.65
CA VAL A 92 -13.28 -7.72 -1.72
C VAL A 92 -12.33 -8.29 -2.78
N LYS A 93 -12.05 -7.54 -3.86
CA LYS A 93 -11.10 -8.03 -4.87
C LYS A 93 -9.64 -7.85 -4.47
N PHE A 94 -9.32 -6.77 -3.76
CA PHE A 94 -7.94 -6.50 -3.35
C PHE A 94 -7.89 -5.54 -2.16
N VAL A 95 -6.85 -5.68 -1.34
CA VAL A 95 -6.56 -4.88 -0.16
C VAL A 95 -5.17 -4.26 -0.30
N ILE A 96 -5.10 -2.93 -0.27
CA ILE A 96 -3.85 -2.17 -0.13
C ILE A 96 -3.77 -1.72 1.32
N CYS A 97 -2.73 -2.13 2.03
CA CYS A 97 -2.47 -1.73 3.40
C CYS A 97 -1.28 -0.76 3.42
N ASP A 98 -1.52 0.54 3.31
CA ASP A 98 -0.50 1.60 3.34
C ASP A 98 -0.11 1.95 4.77
N ILE A 99 0.46 0.96 5.47
CA ILE A 99 0.98 1.06 6.83
C ILE A 99 2.37 0.45 6.83
N PHE A 100 3.38 1.23 7.22
CA PHE A 100 4.75 0.74 7.34
C PHE A 100 4.91 -0.09 8.63
N PHE A 101 5.50 -1.28 8.47
CA PHE A 101 5.76 -2.22 9.55
C PHE A 101 7.26 -2.38 9.74
N GLU A 102 7.94 -1.30 10.14
CA GLU A 102 9.40 -1.28 10.30
C GLU A 102 9.88 -2.05 11.53
N SER A 103 9.02 -2.20 12.53
CA SER A 103 9.34 -2.87 13.79
C SER A 103 8.15 -3.67 14.30
N PRO A 104 8.42 -4.79 15.02
CA PRO A 104 7.36 -5.54 15.68
C PRO A 104 6.76 -4.71 16.82
N SER A 105 5.53 -5.02 17.21
CA SER A 105 4.92 -4.37 18.38
C SER A 105 5.41 -4.96 19.70
N ALA A 106 5.05 -4.30 20.80
CA ALA A 106 5.23 -4.86 22.14
C ALA A 106 4.30 -6.07 22.37
N ASP A 107 3.09 -6.04 21.79
CA ASP A 107 2.14 -7.15 21.83
C ASP A 107 2.43 -8.21 20.75
N LYS A 108 3.24 -9.22 21.11
CA LYS A 108 3.57 -10.35 20.22
C LYS A 108 2.36 -11.21 19.82
N ILE A 109 1.30 -11.22 20.64
CA ILE A 109 0.08 -11.94 20.31
C ILE A 109 -0.65 -11.19 19.20
N ALA A 110 -0.78 -9.87 19.32
CA ALA A 110 -1.37 -9.03 18.28
C ALA A 110 -0.59 -9.10 16.95
N ASP A 111 0.75 -9.08 16.99
CA ASP A 111 1.59 -9.30 15.81
C ASP A 111 1.31 -10.67 15.15
N SER A 112 1.18 -11.73 15.96
CA SER A 112 0.90 -13.08 15.45
C SER A 112 -0.48 -13.18 14.80
N LEU A 113 -1.50 -12.54 15.39
CA LEU A 113 -2.84 -12.46 14.83
C LEU A 113 -2.84 -11.67 13.51
N LEU A 114 -2.17 -10.54 13.47
CA LEU A 114 -2.03 -9.73 12.26
C LEU A 114 -1.32 -10.51 11.14
N GLN A 115 -0.22 -11.19 11.46
CA GLN A 115 0.52 -12.03 10.54
C GLN A 115 -0.34 -13.14 9.92
N ALA A 116 -1.21 -13.77 10.73
CA ALA A 116 -2.11 -14.81 10.24
C ALA A 116 -3.10 -14.27 9.20
N GLU A 117 -3.69 -13.09 9.44
CA GLU A 117 -4.63 -12.46 8.51
C GLU A 117 -3.94 -11.97 7.22
N ILE A 118 -2.72 -11.43 7.33
CA ILE A 118 -1.89 -11.05 6.16
C ILE A 118 -1.58 -12.27 5.29
N LYS A 119 -1.22 -13.42 5.89
CA LYS A 119 -0.91 -14.64 5.14
C LYS A 119 -2.12 -15.14 4.35
N LYS A 120 -3.31 -15.12 4.95
CA LYS A 120 -4.56 -15.53 4.27
C LYS A 120 -4.83 -14.68 3.03
N LEU A 121 -4.81 -13.34 3.17
CA LEU A 121 -5.06 -12.45 2.02
C LEU A 121 -3.96 -12.55 0.97
N THR A 122 -2.70 -12.71 1.38
CA THR A 122 -1.56 -12.88 0.48
C THR A 122 -1.67 -14.18 -0.32
N ALA A 123 -2.03 -15.29 0.33
CA ALA A 123 -2.23 -16.58 -0.33
C ALA A 123 -3.39 -16.53 -1.34
N ALA A 124 -4.41 -15.70 -1.07
CA ALA A 124 -5.50 -15.43 -2.00
C ALA A 124 -5.12 -14.45 -3.14
N ASN A 125 -3.88 -13.94 -3.17
CA ASN A 125 -3.40 -12.91 -4.09
C ASN A 125 -4.23 -11.61 -4.01
N LYS A 126 -4.65 -11.21 -2.80
CA LYS A 126 -5.55 -10.06 -2.56
C LYS A 126 -4.95 -8.99 -1.65
N PHE A 127 -3.65 -9.00 -1.41
CA PHE A 127 -3.03 -8.09 -0.44
C PHE A 127 -1.70 -7.55 -0.91
N VAL A 128 -1.38 -6.33 -0.48
CA VAL A 128 -0.04 -5.75 -0.54
C VAL A 128 0.16 -4.78 0.62
N MET A 129 1.39 -4.72 1.14
CA MET A 129 1.85 -3.75 2.14
C MET A 129 3.12 -3.04 1.67
N PRO A 130 3.43 -1.84 2.22
CA PRO A 130 4.52 -1.02 1.74
C PRO A 130 5.87 -1.55 2.20
N GLY A 131 6.82 -1.57 1.28
CA GLY A 131 8.24 -1.49 1.58
C GLY A 131 8.81 -0.18 1.04
N PHE A 132 10.03 0.15 1.44
CA PHE A 132 10.75 1.29 0.90
C PHE A 132 12.20 0.91 0.58
N TYR A 133 12.76 1.55 -0.43
CA TYR A 133 14.16 1.37 -0.78
C TYR A 133 15.00 2.39 -0.01
N ASN A 134 15.94 1.91 0.83
CA ASN A 134 16.91 2.76 1.48
C ASN A 134 17.99 3.16 0.45
N ASP A 135 18.00 4.42 0.06
CA ASP A 135 18.95 4.95 -0.91
C ASP A 135 20.40 5.04 -0.38
N VAL A 136 20.59 5.03 0.94
CA VAL A 136 21.92 5.04 1.57
C VAL A 136 22.49 3.63 1.58
N GLU A 137 21.73 2.68 2.10
CA GLU A 137 22.15 1.28 2.27
C GLU A 137 21.98 0.45 0.99
N LYS A 138 21.32 1.01 -0.03
CA LYS A 138 21.03 0.36 -1.32
C LYS A 138 20.23 -0.93 -1.20
N GLU A 139 19.35 -1.00 -0.21
CA GLU A 139 18.53 -2.17 0.05
C GLU A 139 17.03 -1.87 0.13
N LEU A 140 16.22 -2.90 -0.13
CA LEU A 140 14.78 -2.85 0.08
C LEU A 140 14.49 -3.20 1.53
N VAL A 141 14.03 -2.22 2.30
CA VAL A 141 13.49 -2.43 3.64
C VAL A 141 12.07 -2.98 3.50
N LYS A 142 11.88 -4.19 4.04
CA LYS A 142 10.61 -4.91 4.01
C LYS A 142 9.90 -4.81 5.36
N PRO A 143 8.56 -4.92 5.36
CA PRO A 143 7.77 -5.16 6.56
C PRO A 143 8.32 -6.31 7.42
N VAL A 144 8.20 -6.18 8.75
CA VAL A 144 8.45 -7.29 9.69
C VAL A 144 7.50 -8.46 9.50
N PHE A 145 6.36 -8.23 8.83
CA PHE A 145 5.40 -9.27 8.48
C PHE A 145 5.73 -9.92 7.13
N ALA A 146 5.65 -11.25 7.07
CA ALA A 146 5.77 -12.00 5.83
C ALA A 146 4.49 -11.84 4.98
N GLY A 147 4.63 -11.36 3.76
CA GLY A 147 3.54 -11.22 2.80
C GLY A 147 3.95 -10.47 1.54
N ALA A 148 2.98 -10.21 0.65
CA ALA A 148 3.24 -9.45 -0.57
C ALA A 148 3.61 -7.99 -0.23
N THR A 149 4.77 -7.56 -0.73
CA THR A 149 5.32 -6.22 -0.48
C THR A 149 5.54 -5.49 -1.79
N GLY A 150 5.15 -4.23 -1.86
CA GLY A 150 5.40 -3.33 -2.99
C GLY A 150 5.99 -2.01 -2.53
N LEU A 151 6.68 -1.30 -3.42
CA LEU A 151 7.22 0.01 -3.06
C LEU A 151 6.11 1.03 -2.83
N SER A 152 6.20 1.75 -1.72
CA SER A 152 5.40 2.96 -1.42
C SER A 152 6.33 4.16 -1.29
N GLN A 153 7.06 4.46 -2.37
CA GLN A 153 7.95 5.61 -2.45
C GLN A 153 7.58 6.50 -3.63
N TYR A 154 7.58 7.80 -3.38
CA TYR A 154 7.32 8.83 -4.36
C TYR A 154 8.64 9.50 -4.72
N ARG A 155 8.95 9.57 -6.02
CA ARG A 155 10.01 10.48 -6.48
C ARG A 155 9.38 11.85 -6.69
N SER A 156 9.64 12.79 -5.79
CA SER A 156 9.34 14.19 -6.04
C SER A 156 10.39 14.73 -7.03
N SER A 157 9.94 15.22 -8.18
CA SER A 157 10.74 16.18 -8.95
C SER A 157 10.49 17.54 -8.33
N PHE A 158 11.50 18.11 -7.68
CA PHE A 158 11.44 19.46 -7.12
C PHE A 158 11.31 20.55 -8.20
N LEU A 159 11.41 20.21 -9.49
CA LEU A 159 11.10 21.11 -10.59
C LEU A 159 9.56 21.16 -10.77
N ASN A 160 8.95 22.26 -10.32
CA ASN A 160 7.59 22.73 -10.63
C ASN A 160 6.38 22.15 -9.86
N VAL A 161 6.45 21.92 -8.54
CA VAL A 161 5.24 21.68 -7.70
C VAL A 161 4.36 20.50 -8.20
N GLN A 162 4.90 19.67 -9.07
CA GLN A 162 4.21 18.55 -9.69
C GLN A 162 4.79 17.28 -9.12
N PHE A 163 3.99 16.57 -8.34
CA PHE A 163 4.26 15.18 -8.02
C PHE A 163 4.36 14.41 -9.33
N LEU A 164 5.54 13.86 -9.63
CA LEU A 164 5.73 13.02 -10.81
C LEU A 164 4.71 11.87 -10.74
N LYS A 165 3.98 11.71 -11.84
CA LYS A 165 3.06 10.61 -12.14
C LYS A 165 3.59 9.29 -11.55
N TYR A 166 2.74 8.54 -10.84
CA TYR A 166 3.08 7.23 -10.26
C TYR A 166 3.86 6.38 -11.28
N SER A 167 5.14 6.12 -10.99
CA SER A 167 5.91 5.19 -11.80
C SER A 167 5.55 3.77 -11.36
N LEU A 168 5.10 2.94 -12.29
CA LEU A 168 4.68 1.56 -11.96
C LEU A 168 5.84 0.70 -11.45
N PHE A 169 7.07 1.03 -11.87
CA PHE A 169 8.32 0.43 -11.43
C PHE A 169 9.30 1.50 -10.96
N LEU A 170 10.04 1.23 -9.89
CA LEU A 170 11.14 2.08 -9.39
C LEU A 170 12.37 1.22 -9.08
N TYR A 171 13.52 1.89 -8.89
CA TYR A 171 14.78 1.26 -8.46
C TYR A 171 15.11 -0.02 -9.25
N GLY A 172 15.18 0.11 -10.58
CA GLY A 172 15.40 -0.99 -11.51
C GLY A 172 14.06 -1.59 -11.97
N ASP A 173 13.57 -2.60 -11.25
CA ASP A 173 12.39 -3.39 -11.61
C ASP A 173 11.41 -3.61 -10.44
N MET A 174 11.51 -2.82 -9.37
CA MET A 174 10.68 -3.03 -8.20
C MET A 174 9.27 -2.46 -8.43
N PRO A 175 8.21 -3.28 -8.38
CA PRO A 175 6.85 -2.82 -8.63
C PRO A 175 6.33 -1.99 -7.44
N GLN A 176 5.61 -0.93 -7.74
CA GLN A 176 4.85 -0.21 -6.73
C GLN A 176 3.56 -0.94 -6.34
N MET A 177 3.04 -0.67 -5.15
CA MET A 177 1.81 -1.30 -4.65
C MET A 177 0.60 -1.21 -5.62
N PRO A 178 0.31 -0.07 -6.29
CA PRO A 178 -0.80 -0.01 -7.24
C PRO A 178 -0.63 -0.95 -8.45
N LEU A 179 0.61 -1.15 -8.91
CA LEU A 179 0.89 -2.11 -9.98
C LEU A 179 0.62 -3.53 -9.52
N ILE A 180 1.08 -3.90 -8.32
CA ILE A 180 0.82 -5.23 -7.73
C ILE A 180 -0.68 -5.47 -7.65
N ALA A 181 -1.44 -4.51 -7.12
CA ALA A 181 -2.90 -4.59 -7.03
C ALA A 181 -3.56 -4.80 -8.40
N LEU A 182 -3.14 -4.02 -9.42
CA LEU A 182 -3.64 -4.18 -10.79
C LEU A 182 -3.34 -5.59 -11.33
N GLN A 183 -2.11 -6.06 -11.20
CA GLN A 183 -1.68 -7.36 -11.73
C GLN A 183 -2.44 -8.52 -11.06
N SER A 184 -2.66 -8.43 -9.75
CA SER A 184 -3.43 -9.40 -9.00
C SER A 184 -4.92 -9.41 -9.40
N MET A 185 -5.56 -8.23 -9.49
CA MET A 185 -6.97 -8.14 -9.88
C MET A 185 -7.25 -8.58 -11.32
N LYS A 186 -6.28 -8.44 -12.22
CA LYS A 186 -6.41 -8.82 -13.63
C LYS A 186 -5.83 -10.19 -13.94
N ASN A 187 -5.19 -10.83 -12.95
CA ASN A 187 -4.42 -12.06 -13.12
C ASN A 187 -3.46 -12.02 -14.32
N SER A 188 -2.79 -10.87 -14.50
CA SER A 188 -1.85 -10.63 -15.60
C SER A 188 -0.70 -9.77 -15.12
N LYS A 189 0.53 -10.06 -15.58
CA LYS A 189 1.74 -9.34 -15.19
C LYS A 189 2.23 -8.46 -16.34
N MET A 190 2.79 -7.29 -16.00
CA MET A 190 3.55 -6.52 -16.98
C MET A 190 4.79 -7.30 -17.38
N GLN A 191 5.05 -7.37 -18.68
CA GLN A 191 6.20 -8.05 -19.24
C GLN A 191 7.32 -7.03 -19.45
N LYS A 192 8.47 -7.28 -18.85
CA LYS A 192 9.69 -6.54 -19.17
C LYS A 192 10.16 -6.94 -20.57
N LYS A 193 10.45 -5.93 -21.38
CA LYS A 193 11.00 -6.05 -22.73
C LYS A 193 12.27 -5.21 -22.81
N LYS A 194 13.09 -5.50 -23.81
CA LYS A 194 14.36 -4.80 -24.04
C LYS A 194 14.44 -4.38 -25.50
N CYS A 195 14.71 -3.10 -25.73
CA CYS A 195 15.01 -2.55 -27.04
C CYS A 195 16.38 -1.90 -26.97
N GLY A 196 17.41 -2.59 -27.48
CA GLY A 196 18.80 -2.18 -27.31
C GLY A 196 19.20 -2.10 -25.83
N ILE A 197 19.60 -0.92 -25.36
CA ILE A 197 19.97 -0.66 -23.95
C ILE A 197 18.78 -0.25 -23.07
N ILE A 198 17.60 -0.04 -23.67
CA ILE A 198 16.42 0.49 -22.98
C ILE A 198 15.55 -0.68 -22.53
N ASN A 199 15.25 -0.73 -21.23
CA ASN A 199 14.21 -1.58 -20.69
C ASN A 199 12.87 -0.84 -20.75
N TYR A 200 11.82 -1.54 -21.19
CA TYR A 200 10.45 -1.03 -21.16
C TYR A 200 9.50 -2.13 -20.73
N TYR A 201 8.30 -1.78 -20.29
CA TYR A 201 7.31 -2.75 -19.82
C TYR A 201 6.05 -2.64 -20.65
N THR A 202 5.53 -3.80 -21.04
CA THR A 202 4.26 -3.90 -21.77
C THR A 202 3.22 -4.61 -20.93
N TYR A 203 1.96 -4.19 -21.04
CA TYR A 203 0.82 -4.87 -20.47
C TYR A 203 -0.07 -5.37 -21.61
N ASN A 204 -0.17 -6.69 -21.76
CA ASN A 204 -0.88 -7.34 -22.88
C ASN A 204 -0.41 -6.84 -24.26
N GLY A 205 0.90 -6.62 -24.42
CA GLY A 205 1.51 -6.19 -25.69
C GLY A 205 1.38 -4.71 -26.01
N ARG A 206 0.83 -3.89 -25.10
CA ARG A 206 0.83 -2.42 -25.18
C ARG A 206 1.80 -1.81 -24.20
#